data_AF-A0A9W9PJW9-F1
#
_entry.id   AF-A0A9W9PJW9-F1
#
_cell.length_a   1.000
_cell.length_b   1.000
_cell.length_c   1.000
_cell.angle_alpha   90.00
_cell.angle_beta   90.00
_cell.angle_gamma   90.00
#
_symmetry.space_group_name_H-M   'P 1'
#
loop_
_entity.id
_entity.type
_entity.pdbx_description
1 polymer ?
#
loop_
_entity_poly.entity_id
_entity_poly.type
_entity_poly.pdbx_seq_one_letter_code
_entity_poly.pdbx_strand_id
1 'polypeptide(L)'
;MGPMKKRKLNTKVEEINFDNDARHEFLTGFHKRKVQRTKNAQAAAEKRMREERRRERAKIREERANEFKRAMEEHKLQLKRLKEENDSDSSDSDPDEDNEEWEGIEEPPAVDYEAEYIDEDKYTTVTVEEMDATRDGLRKSIQGEDSDEGEEKSEQPTTKEEPPKPAKKARKPASDKPKKKKKQFRYESKTERKLTQAKQRLSKSKKAKARREQ
;
A
#
# COMPACT_ATOMS: atom_id res chain seq x y z
N MET A 1 36.38 11.29 27.72
CA MET A 1 35.86 9.92 27.52
C MET A 1 36.35 9.06 28.68
N GLY A 2 35.51 8.83 29.69
CA GLY A 2 35.87 7.99 30.84
C GLY A 2 35.91 6.50 30.50
N PRO A 3 36.59 5.66 31.29
CA PRO A 3 36.72 4.24 31.02
C PRO A 3 35.36 3.54 31.05
N MET A 4 35.00 2.87 29.95
CA MET A 4 33.74 2.14 29.85
C MET A 4 33.72 0.96 30.83
N LYS A 5 32.74 0.98 31.75
CA LYS A 5 32.52 -0.06 32.76
C LYS A 5 32.32 -1.41 32.05
N LYS A 6 33.23 -2.37 32.26
CA LYS A 6 33.14 -3.71 31.67
C LYS A 6 31.83 -4.35 32.12
N ARG A 7 30.97 -4.72 31.16
CA ARG A 7 29.71 -5.42 31.42
C ARG A 7 30.04 -6.74 32.12
N LYS A 8 29.35 -7.04 33.23
CA LYS A 8 29.47 -8.33 33.92
C LYS A 8 29.08 -9.42 32.92
N LEU A 9 29.99 -10.36 32.63
CA LEU A 9 29.64 -11.55 31.87
C LEU A 9 28.67 -12.36 32.72
N ASN A 10 27.47 -12.59 32.19
CA ASN A 10 26.47 -13.38 32.87
C ASN A 10 27.00 -14.80 33.14
N THR A 11 26.44 -15.36 34.22
CA THR A 11 26.65 -16.69 34.81
C THR A 11 27.26 -17.74 33.88
N LYS A 12 28.34 -18.35 34.35
CA LYS A 12 28.93 -19.56 33.73
C LYS A 12 27.85 -20.65 33.77
N VAL A 13 27.34 -21.04 32.61
CA VAL A 13 26.35 -22.13 32.51
C VAL A 13 27.03 -23.39 33.05
N GLU A 14 26.51 -23.94 34.15
CA GLU A 14 27.12 -25.05 34.88
C GLU A 14 27.01 -26.37 34.09
N GLU A 15 25.92 -26.55 33.34
CA GLU A 15 25.67 -27.76 32.56
C GLU A 15 25.03 -27.42 31.20
N ILE A 16 25.56 -28.02 30.12
CA ILE A 16 25.02 -27.88 28.77
C ILE A 16 24.47 -29.25 28.35
N ASN A 17 23.14 -29.39 28.37
CA ASN A 17 22.45 -30.56 27.85
C ASN A 17 22.24 -30.42 26.35
N PHE A 18 22.78 -31.37 25.57
CA PHE A 18 22.58 -31.44 24.14
C PHE A 18 21.51 -32.48 23.82
N ASP A 19 20.38 -32.02 23.30
CA ASP A 19 19.39 -32.89 22.70
C ASP A 19 19.91 -33.36 21.32
N ASN A 20 20.09 -34.67 21.19
CA ASN A 20 20.59 -35.30 19.97
C ASN A 20 19.60 -35.14 18.81
N ASP A 21 18.30 -35.10 19.08
CA ASP A 21 17.27 -34.94 18.05
C ASP A 21 17.27 -33.51 17.52
N ALA A 22 17.29 -32.51 18.42
CA ALA A 22 17.46 -31.11 18.04
C ALA A 22 18.78 -30.87 17.28
N ARG A 23 19.87 -31.56 17.67
CA ARG A 23 21.14 -31.51 16.94
C ARG A 23 21.00 -32.10 15.54
N HIS A 24 20.31 -33.24 15.39
CA HIS A 24 20.10 -33.88 14.10
C HIS A 24 19.23 -33.01 13.17
N GLU A 25 18.15 -32.41 13.69
CA GLU A 25 17.34 -31.42 12.97
C GLU A 25 18.13 -30.17 12.61
N PHE A 26 19.03 -29.72 13.48
CA PHE A 26 19.93 -28.62 13.18
C PHE A 26 20.92 -29.00 12.07
N LEU A 27 21.49 -30.19 12.06
CA LEU A 27 22.44 -30.59 11.02
C LEU A 27 21.77 -30.93 9.68
N THR A 28 20.55 -31.43 9.67
CA THR A 28 19.86 -31.83 8.42
C THR A 28 18.87 -30.78 7.91
N GLY A 29 18.33 -29.95 8.80
CA GLY A 29 17.26 -28.97 8.52
C GLY A 29 17.73 -27.63 7.98
N PHE A 30 18.88 -27.53 7.31
CA PHE A 30 19.42 -26.25 6.80
C PHE A 30 18.42 -25.51 5.88
N HIS A 31 17.73 -26.24 5.00
CA HIS A 31 16.71 -25.66 4.14
C HIS A 31 15.53 -25.11 4.95
N LYS A 32 15.04 -25.88 5.95
CA LYS A 32 13.97 -25.44 6.86
C LYS A 32 14.37 -24.14 7.59
N ARG A 33 15.58 -24.06 8.14
CA ARG A 33 16.08 -22.83 8.80
C ARG A 33 16.26 -21.66 7.84
N LYS A 34 16.73 -21.91 6.61
CA LYS A 34 16.85 -20.85 5.60
C LYS A 34 15.47 -20.27 5.27
N VAL A 35 14.47 -21.13 5.05
CA VAL A 35 13.08 -20.73 4.81
C VAL A 35 12.49 -20.01 6.01
N GLN A 36 12.74 -20.48 7.24
CA GLN A 36 12.32 -19.79 8.45
C GLN A 36 12.95 -18.40 8.58
N ARG A 37 14.25 -18.26 8.31
CA ARG A 37 14.90 -16.93 8.32
C ARG A 37 14.28 -15.99 7.29
N THR A 38 14.01 -16.46 6.07
CA THR A 38 13.37 -15.63 5.04
C THR A 38 11.95 -15.24 5.46
N LYS A 39 11.18 -16.17 6.03
CA LYS A 39 9.83 -15.90 6.55
C LYS A 39 9.86 -14.92 7.72
N ASN A 40 10.77 -15.09 8.66
CA ASN A 40 10.92 -14.20 9.81
C ASN A 40 11.33 -12.78 9.38
N ALA A 41 12.21 -12.66 8.37
CA ALA A 41 12.57 -11.36 7.81
C ALA A 41 11.37 -10.68 7.12
N GLN A 42 10.57 -11.44 6.36
CA GLN A 42 9.34 -10.95 5.74
C GLN A 42 8.31 -10.51 6.80
N ALA A 43 8.07 -11.34 7.82
CA ALA A 43 7.15 -11.03 8.91
C ALA A 43 7.59 -9.79 9.72
N ALA A 44 8.90 -9.64 9.98
CA ALA A 44 9.42 -8.45 10.64
C ALA A 44 9.25 -7.18 9.79
N ALA A 45 9.46 -7.27 8.48
CA ALA A 45 9.21 -6.16 7.55
C ALA A 45 7.73 -5.78 7.51
N GLU A 46 6.83 -6.77 7.43
CA GLU A 46 5.38 -6.52 7.46
C GLU A 46 4.93 -5.87 8.78
N LYS A 47 5.45 -6.35 9.91
CA LYS A 47 5.16 -5.77 11.22
C LYS A 47 5.60 -4.30 11.29
N ARG A 48 6.80 -3.98 10.81
CA ARG A 48 7.30 -2.59 10.75
C ARG A 48 6.43 -1.71 9.85
N MET A 49 6.11 -2.16 8.64
CA MET A 49 5.21 -1.44 7.74
C MET A 49 3.83 -1.18 8.36
N ARG A 50 3.25 -2.16 9.06
CA ARG A 50 1.95 -2.00 9.73
C ARG A 50 2.03 -0.97 10.87
N GLU A 51 3.12 -0.98 11.64
CA GLU A 51 3.37 0.01 12.70
C GLU A 51 3.60 1.41 12.13
N GLU A 52 4.36 1.55 11.05
CA GLU A 52 4.62 2.81 10.35
C GLU A 52 3.33 3.39 9.77
N ARG A 53 2.54 2.58 9.05
CA ARG A 53 1.22 2.99 8.54
C ARG A 53 0.27 3.45 9.65
N ARG A 54 0.31 2.78 10.81
CA ARG A 54 -0.49 3.19 11.97
C ARG A 54 -0.03 4.54 12.52
N ARG A 55 1.28 4.75 12.64
CA ARG A 55 1.87 6.03 13.08
C ARG A 55 1.55 7.16 12.11
N GLU A 56 1.68 6.92 10.81
CA GLU A 56 1.32 7.91 9.76
C GLU A 56 -0.14 8.30 9.85
N ARG A 57 -1.06 7.33 9.98
CA ARG A 57 -2.48 7.63 10.18
C ARG A 57 -2.76 8.41 11.47
N ALA A 58 -2.00 8.14 12.53
CA ALA A 58 -2.12 8.90 13.77
C ALA A 58 -1.64 10.35 13.59
N LYS A 59 -0.50 10.55 12.91
CA LYS A 59 0.02 11.88 12.57
C LYS A 59 -0.95 12.68 11.72
N ILE A 60 -1.51 12.09 10.66
CA ILE A 60 -2.51 12.77 9.81
C ILE A 60 -3.74 13.19 10.63
N ARG A 61 -4.21 12.34 11.55
CA ARG A 61 -5.32 12.68 12.44
C ARG A 61 -4.98 13.81 13.40
N GLU A 62 -3.77 13.81 13.95
CA GLU A 62 -3.28 14.87 14.83
C GLU A 62 -3.10 16.19 14.07
N GLU A 63 -2.52 16.15 12.87
CA GLU A 63 -2.37 17.31 11.98
C GLU A 63 -3.72 17.93 11.64
N ARG A 64 -4.70 17.13 11.22
CA ARG A 64 -6.08 17.61 10.97
C ARG A 64 -6.73 18.20 12.21
N ALA A 65 -6.55 17.58 13.36
CA ALA A 65 -7.11 18.09 14.62
C ALA A 65 -6.46 19.42 15.02
N ASN A 66 -5.16 19.57 14.81
CA ASN A 66 -4.43 20.81 15.09
C ASN A 66 -4.79 21.92 14.10
N GLU A 67 -4.95 21.59 12.82
CA GLU A 67 -5.41 22.52 11.79
C GLU A 67 -6.82 23.02 12.09
N PHE A 68 -7.74 22.13 12.48
CA PHE A 68 -9.09 22.51 12.90
C PHE A 68 -9.06 23.43 14.13
N LYS A 69 -8.23 23.14 15.13
CA LYS A 69 -8.07 24.01 16.31
C LYS A 69 -7.56 25.40 15.93
N ARG A 70 -6.56 25.48 15.05
CA ARG A 70 -6.03 26.77 14.55
C ARG A 70 -7.10 27.56 13.80
N ALA A 71 -7.84 26.91 12.90
CA ALA A 71 -8.94 27.54 12.16
C ALA A 71 -10.01 28.09 13.12
N MET A 72 -10.37 27.33 14.16
CA MET A 72 -11.32 27.79 15.18
C MET A 72 -10.78 28.95 16.04
N GLU A 73 -9.49 28.95 16.37
CA GLU A 73 -8.83 30.05 17.09
C GLU A 73 -8.77 31.32 16.22
N GLU A 74 -8.41 31.18 14.95
CA GLU A 74 -8.40 32.28 13.97
C GLU A 74 -9.81 32.85 13.75
N HIS A 75 -10.82 31.99 13.60
CA HIS A 75 -12.22 32.40 13.48
C HIS A 75 -12.71 33.15 14.74
N LYS A 76 -12.37 32.66 15.94
CA LYS A 76 -12.68 33.37 17.19
C LYS A 76 -11.98 34.73 17.27
N LEU A 77 -10.74 34.82 16.79
CA LEU A 77 -10.00 36.08 16.74
C LEU A 77 -10.67 37.07 15.77
N GLN A 78 -11.10 36.60 14.59
CA GLN A 78 -11.82 37.41 13.61
C GLN A 78 -13.16 37.91 14.16
N LEU A 79 -13.96 37.05 14.77
CA LEU A 79 -15.21 37.45 15.42
C LEU A 79 -14.99 38.46 16.54
N LYS A 80 -13.92 38.27 17.34
CA LYS A 80 -13.57 39.23 18.38
C LYS A 80 -13.19 40.59 17.79
N ARG A 81 -12.42 40.60 16.69
CA ARG A 81 -12.04 41.83 15.97
C ARG A 81 -13.27 42.54 15.40
N LEU A 82 -14.16 41.82 14.72
CA LEU A 82 -15.41 42.37 14.20
C LEU A 82 -16.30 42.91 15.32
N LYS A 83 -16.39 42.22 16.46
CA LYS A 83 -17.13 42.73 17.62
C LYS A 83 -16.54 44.02 18.18
N GLU A 84 -15.21 44.11 18.30
CA GLU A 84 -14.51 45.31 18.77
C GLU A 84 -14.65 46.48 17.79
N GLU A 85 -14.66 46.20 16.48
CA GLU A 85 -14.90 47.19 15.42
C GLU A 85 -16.36 47.66 15.38
N ASN A 86 -17.33 46.76 15.58
CA ASN A 86 -18.75 47.09 15.65
C ASN A 86 -19.14 47.83 16.95
N ASP A 87 -18.56 47.46 18.10
CA ASP A 87 -18.72 48.23 19.36
C ASP A 87 -18.09 49.64 19.26
N SER A 88 -17.17 49.88 18.31
CA SER A 88 -16.61 51.20 18.02
C SER A 88 -17.44 52.05 17.04
N ASP A 89 -18.39 51.46 16.31
CA ASP A 89 -19.20 52.13 15.27
C ASP A 89 -20.71 51.96 15.47
N SER A 90 -21.15 51.43 16.63
CA SER A 90 -22.57 51.29 16.96
C SER A 90 -23.16 52.62 17.43
N SER A 91 -23.33 53.53 16.47
CA SER A 91 -24.46 54.44 16.39
C SER A 91 -25.39 53.89 15.29
N ASP A 92 -26.43 53.19 15.72
CA ASP A 92 -27.73 53.09 15.04
C ASP A 92 -27.75 52.52 13.60
N SER A 93 -28.00 51.23 13.49
CA SER A 93 -28.84 50.67 12.41
C SER A 93 -29.27 49.26 12.76
N ASP A 94 -30.55 49.14 13.11
CA ASP A 94 -31.34 47.91 13.01
C ASP A 94 -31.16 47.30 11.61
N PRO A 95 -30.75 46.04 11.48
CA PRO A 95 -30.94 45.29 10.25
C PRO A 95 -32.29 44.59 10.32
N ASP A 96 -33.22 45.08 9.51
CA ASP A 96 -34.46 44.40 9.14
C ASP A 96 -34.20 42.93 8.82
N GLU A 97 -35.02 42.09 9.45
CA GLU A 97 -35.01 40.64 9.40
C GLU A 97 -35.64 40.18 8.07
N ASP A 98 -34.91 40.35 6.96
CA ASP A 98 -35.28 39.76 5.67
C ASP A 98 -35.06 38.24 5.75
N ASN A 99 -36.14 37.54 6.06
CA ASN A 99 -36.32 36.10 6.04
C ASN A 99 -36.23 35.58 4.58
N GLU A 100 -35.03 35.56 4.02
CA GLU A 100 -34.72 34.87 2.76
C GLU A 100 -34.80 33.35 2.98
N GLU A 101 -36.03 32.86 2.88
CA GLU A 101 -36.38 31.45 2.88
C GLU A 101 -35.63 30.75 1.74
N TRP A 102 -34.70 29.88 2.12
CA TRP A 102 -33.81 29.16 1.22
C TRP A 102 -34.60 28.34 0.19
N GLU A 103 -34.75 28.89 -1.02
CA GLU A 103 -35.26 28.17 -2.19
C GLU A 103 -34.24 27.08 -2.53
N GLY A 104 -34.61 25.81 -2.27
CA GLY A 104 -33.72 24.67 -2.38
C GLY A 104 -32.99 24.56 -3.74
N ILE A 105 -31.89 23.79 -3.73
CA ILE A 105 -31.02 23.57 -4.89
C ILE A 105 -31.85 23.04 -6.07
N GLU A 106 -31.82 23.75 -7.21
CA GLU A 106 -32.40 23.27 -8.48
C GLU A 106 -31.83 21.89 -8.82
N GLU A 107 -32.72 20.92 -9.02
CA GLU A 107 -32.35 19.55 -9.37
C GLU A 107 -31.62 19.55 -10.72
N PRO A 108 -30.34 19.11 -10.77
CA PRO A 108 -29.58 19.12 -12.01
C PRO A 108 -30.20 18.15 -13.03
N PRO A 109 -30.06 18.41 -14.33
CA PRO A 109 -30.59 17.54 -15.38
C PRO A 109 -29.96 16.15 -15.26
N ALA A 110 -30.76 15.10 -15.54
CA ALA A 110 -30.35 13.71 -15.37
C ALA A 110 -29.01 13.41 -16.06
N VAL A 111 -28.02 12.95 -15.28
CA VAL A 111 -26.60 12.94 -15.65
C VAL A 111 -26.19 11.56 -16.14
N ASP A 112 -26.83 11.09 -17.21
CA ASP A 112 -26.38 9.91 -17.95
C ASP A 112 -25.47 10.37 -19.10
N TYR A 113 -24.15 10.42 -18.85
CA TYR A 113 -23.18 10.71 -19.92
C TYR A 113 -22.01 9.73 -19.93
N GLU A 114 -21.60 9.37 -21.15
CA GLU A 114 -20.45 8.50 -21.39
C GLU A 114 -19.20 9.36 -21.62
N ALA A 115 -18.15 9.14 -20.83
CA ALA A 115 -16.87 9.81 -21.01
C ALA A 115 -15.83 8.83 -21.57
N GLU A 116 -15.35 9.10 -22.78
CA GLU A 116 -14.26 8.35 -23.39
C GLU A 116 -12.91 8.86 -22.88
N TYR A 117 -12.17 8.03 -22.14
CA TYR A 117 -10.81 8.36 -21.71
C TYR A 117 -9.81 7.58 -22.58
N ILE A 118 -9.02 8.33 -23.35
CA ILE A 118 -7.97 7.80 -24.22
C ILE A 118 -6.63 7.97 -23.50
N ASP A 119 -6.09 6.88 -22.98
CA ASP A 119 -4.70 6.81 -22.54
C ASP A 119 -3.89 6.11 -23.65
N GLU A 120 -2.62 6.49 -23.85
CA GLU A 120 -1.81 6.12 -25.04
C GLU A 120 -1.74 4.60 -25.35
N ASP A 121 -2.02 3.75 -24.35
CA ASP A 121 -2.04 2.29 -24.47
C ASP A 121 -3.36 1.61 -24.03
N LYS A 122 -4.40 2.35 -23.59
CA LYS A 122 -5.66 1.77 -23.09
C LYS A 122 -6.87 2.67 -23.37
N TYR A 123 -7.88 2.11 -24.02
CA TYR A 123 -9.21 2.71 -24.14
C TYR A 123 -10.09 2.18 -23.01
N THR A 124 -10.56 3.07 -22.14
CA THR A 124 -11.53 2.74 -21.09
C THR A 124 -12.68 3.74 -21.14
N THR A 125 -13.91 3.23 -21.28
CA THR A 125 -15.13 4.01 -21.18
C THR A 125 -15.68 3.89 -19.76
N VAL A 126 -16.02 5.03 -19.15
CA VAL A 126 -16.69 5.08 -17.85
C VAL A 126 -18.10 5.61 -18.10
N THR A 127 -19.11 4.79 -17.78
CA THR A 127 -20.52 5.19 -17.79
C THR A 127 -20.93 5.62 -16.39
N VAL A 128 -21.55 6.78 -16.28
CA VAL A 128 -22.18 7.26 -15.04
C VAL A 128 -23.68 7.12 -15.25
N GLU A 129 -24.32 6.30 -14.42
CA GLU A 129 -25.77 6.06 -14.44
C GLU A 129 -26.35 6.46 -13.07
N GLU A 130 -27.57 7.00 -13.07
CA GLU A 130 -28.27 7.38 -11.85
C GLU A 130 -28.74 6.15 -11.05
N MET A 131 -28.28 6.03 -9.81
CA MET A 131 -28.71 4.96 -8.90
C MET A 131 -29.79 5.46 -7.93
N ASP A 132 -30.88 4.71 -7.82
CA ASP A 132 -31.89 4.96 -6.79
C ASP A 132 -31.31 4.73 -5.38
N ALA A 133 -31.39 5.76 -4.52
CA ALA A 133 -30.88 5.77 -3.16
C ALA A 133 -31.70 4.91 -2.17
N THR A 134 -32.78 4.28 -2.63
CA THR A 134 -33.53 3.31 -1.82
C THR A 134 -32.72 2.04 -1.54
N ARG A 135 -33.01 1.39 -0.40
CA ARG A 135 -32.30 0.17 0.04
C ARG A 135 -32.39 -0.97 -1.00
N ASP A 136 -33.50 -1.03 -1.74
CA ASP A 136 -33.72 -2.04 -2.77
C ASP A 136 -33.03 -1.67 -4.09
N GLY A 137 -32.98 -0.38 -4.47
CA GLY A 137 -32.20 0.11 -5.61
C GLY A 137 -30.71 -0.21 -5.49
N LEU A 138 -30.12 0.00 -4.30
CA LEU A 138 -28.72 -0.34 -4.02
C LEU A 138 -28.45 -1.86 -4.01
N ARG A 139 -29.44 -2.68 -3.65
CA ARG A 139 -29.29 -4.15 -3.71
C ARG A 139 -29.31 -4.66 -5.15
N LYS A 140 -30.18 -4.09 -5.98
CA LYS A 140 -30.32 -4.47 -7.39
C LYS A 140 -29.04 -4.18 -8.19
N SER A 141 -28.40 -3.04 -7.95
CA SER A 141 -27.12 -2.69 -8.58
C SER A 141 -25.93 -3.57 -8.15
N ILE A 142 -25.90 -4.00 -6.88
CA ILE A 142 -24.86 -4.91 -6.37
C ILE A 142 -25.06 -6.35 -6.85
N GLN A 143 -26.32 -6.80 -7.00
CA GLN A 143 -26.63 -8.16 -7.43
C GLN A 143 -26.61 -8.36 -8.94
N GLY A 144 -26.64 -7.28 -9.73
CA GLY A 144 -26.66 -7.38 -11.19
C GLY A 144 -28.00 -7.92 -11.67
N GLU A 145 -28.64 -7.21 -12.59
CA GLU A 145 -29.88 -7.64 -13.25
C GLU A 145 -29.57 -8.72 -14.29
N ASP A 146 -29.08 -9.87 -13.82
CA ASP A 146 -28.85 -11.08 -14.64
C ASP A 146 -29.05 -12.36 -13.80
N SER A 147 -29.92 -12.30 -12.80
CA SER A 147 -30.24 -13.43 -11.92
C SER A 147 -31.75 -13.67 -11.88
N ASP A 148 -32.33 -13.94 -13.04
CA ASP A 148 -33.61 -14.62 -13.17
C ASP A 148 -33.55 -15.60 -14.35
N GLU A 149 -32.97 -16.78 -14.11
CA GLU A 149 -33.43 -18.05 -14.70
C GLU A 149 -32.69 -19.23 -14.03
N GLY A 150 -33.45 -20.15 -13.43
CA GLY A 150 -33.00 -21.52 -13.19
C GLY A 150 -32.63 -21.90 -11.75
N GLU A 151 -33.64 -22.04 -10.88
CA GLU A 151 -33.56 -22.97 -9.74
C GLU A 151 -33.49 -24.42 -10.25
N GLU A 152 -32.36 -25.11 -10.10
CA GLU A 152 -32.37 -26.57 -9.91
C GLU A 152 -31.33 -26.99 -8.86
N LYS A 153 -31.83 -27.59 -7.78
CA LYS A 153 -31.07 -28.36 -6.80
C LYS A 153 -30.61 -29.67 -7.43
N SER A 154 -29.33 -30.03 -7.27
CA SER A 154 -28.94 -31.44 -7.18
C SER A 154 -27.60 -31.64 -6.46
N GLU A 155 -27.71 -32.12 -5.22
CA GLU A 155 -26.94 -33.16 -4.54
C GLU A 155 -25.54 -33.59 -5.03
N GLN A 156 -24.63 -33.74 -4.06
CA GLN A 156 -23.39 -34.52 -4.19
C GLN A 156 -23.68 -35.98 -4.59
N PRO A 157 -22.70 -36.64 -5.24
CA PRO A 157 -22.11 -37.77 -4.53
C PRO A 157 -20.59 -37.89 -4.65
N THR A 158 -20.02 -38.43 -3.58
CA THR A 158 -18.67 -38.99 -3.47
C THR A 158 -18.53 -40.28 -4.26
N THR A 159 -17.49 -40.41 -5.09
CA THR A 159 -16.77 -41.69 -5.26
C THR A 159 -15.39 -41.50 -5.86
N LYS A 160 -14.46 -42.28 -5.31
CA LYS A 160 -13.05 -42.43 -5.71
C LYS A 160 -12.97 -43.19 -7.04
N GLU A 161 -12.03 -42.82 -7.92
CA GLU A 161 -11.42 -43.74 -8.88
C GLU A 161 -10.10 -43.19 -9.47
N GLU A 162 -9.28 -44.11 -9.97
CA GLU A 162 -7.83 -44.13 -10.15
C GLU A 162 -7.22 -43.26 -11.28
N PRO A 163 -5.88 -43.08 -11.33
CA PRO A 163 -5.24 -42.11 -12.23
C PRO A 163 -5.08 -42.61 -13.68
N PRO A 164 -5.29 -41.77 -14.71
CA PRO A 164 -5.03 -42.16 -16.09
C PRO A 164 -3.53 -42.10 -16.43
N LYS A 165 -3.07 -43.16 -17.11
CA LYS A 165 -1.72 -43.35 -17.67
C LYS A 165 -1.31 -42.22 -18.64
N PRO A 166 0.00 -41.92 -18.78
CA PRO A 166 0.46 -40.77 -19.56
C PRO A 166 0.36 -41.01 -21.07
N ALA A 167 -0.58 -40.34 -21.72
CA ALA A 167 -0.61 -40.22 -23.17
C ALA A 167 0.63 -39.45 -23.66
N LYS A 168 1.39 -40.07 -24.57
CA LYS A 168 2.56 -39.51 -25.23
C LYS A 168 2.15 -38.21 -25.95
N LYS A 169 2.67 -37.08 -25.49
CA LYS A 169 2.47 -35.77 -26.12
C LYS A 169 3.09 -35.78 -27.52
N ALA A 170 2.25 -35.82 -28.55
CA ALA A 170 2.63 -35.48 -29.91
C ALA A 170 3.30 -34.10 -29.92
N ARG A 171 4.48 -34.02 -30.55
CA ARG A 171 5.22 -32.77 -30.71
C ARG A 171 4.39 -31.83 -31.60
N LYS A 172 3.96 -30.70 -31.05
CA LYS A 172 3.34 -29.61 -31.83
C LYS A 172 4.37 -29.05 -32.84
N PRO A 173 3.96 -28.68 -34.07
CA PRO A 173 4.86 -28.08 -35.04
C PRO A 173 5.42 -26.76 -34.50
N ALA A 174 6.69 -26.49 -34.82
CA ALA A 174 7.42 -25.33 -34.32
C ALA A 174 6.74 -24.04 -34.79
N SER A 175 6.21 -23.27 -33.84
CA SER A 175 5.79 -21.90 -34.13
C SER A 175 7.02 -21.05 -34.43
N ASP A 176 7.03 -20.31 -35.54
CA ASP A 176 8.05 -19.29 -35.94
C ASP A 176 8.15 -18.08 -34.98
N LYS A 177 7.64 -18.21 -33.75
CA LYS A 177 7.74 -17.15 -32.75
C LYS A 177 9.16 -17.11 -32.20
N PRO A 178 9.86 -15.96 -32.26
CA PRO A 178 11.22 -15.86 -31.76
C PRO A 178 11.24 -16.22 -30.27
N LYS A 179 12.04 -17.24 -29.91
CA LYS A 179 12.19 -17.70 -28.53
C LYS A 179 12.67 -16.55 -27.67
N LYS A 180 11.91 -16.20 -26.62
CA LYS A 180 12.29 -15.17 -25.64
C LYS A 180 13.65 -15.54 -25.04
N LYS A 181 14.65 -14.67 -25.22
CA LYS A 181 16.00 -14.87 -24.65
C LYS A 181 15.89 -14.98 -23.12
N LYS A 182 16.62 -15.93 -22.53
CA LYS A 182 16.68 -16.10 -21.07
C LYS A 182 17.12 -14.79 -20.42
N LYS A 183 16.36 -14.30 -19.44
CA LYS A 183 16.72 -13.12 -18.66
C LYS A 183 18.04 -13.42 -17.95
N GLN A 184 19.08 -12.66 -18.26
CA GLN A 184 20.37 -12.77 -17.59
C GLN A 184 20.20 -12.18 -16.19
N PHE A 185 20.20 -13.04 -15.15
CA PHE A 185 20.20 -12.58 -13.77
C PHE A 185 21.52 -11.86 -13.52
N ARG A 186 21.45 -10.53 -13.34
CA ARG A 186 22.57 -9.70 -12.95
C ARG A 186 22.34 -9.26 -11.51
N TYR A 187 23.41 -9.28 -10.71
CA TYR A 187 23.38 -8.89 -9.30
C TYR A 187 23.02 -7.42 -9.06
N GLU A 188 23.12 -6.60 -10.10
CA GLU A 188 22.82 -5.17 -10.08
C GLU A 188 22.08 -4.78 -11.37
N SER A 189 21.20 -3.81 -11.25
CA SER A 189 20.56 -3.14 -12.38
C SER A 189 21.59 -2.36 -13.22
N LYS A 190 21.24 -2.02 -14.47
CA LYS A 190 22.15 -1.26 -15.36
C LYS A 190 22.52 0.11 -14.77
N THR A 191 21.63 0.72 -13.98
CA THR A 191 21.84 2.01 -13.32
C THR A 191 22.77 1.87 -12.12
N GLU A 192 22.55 0.87 -11.25
CA GLU A 192 23.43 0.56 -10.12
C GLU A 192 24.85 0.26 -10.58
N ARG A 193 25.01 -0.52 -11.67
CA ARG A 193 26.31 -0.78 -12.30
C ARG A 193 27.05 0.49 -12.71
N LYS A 194 26.34 1.44 -13.31
CA LYS A 194 26.94 2.71 -13.73
C LYS A 194 27.42 3.51 -12.53
N LEU A 195 26.62 3.54 -11.45
CA LEU A 195 26.98 4.22 -10.22
C LEU A 195 28.18 3.56 -9.52
N THR A 196 28.23 2.23 -9.45
CA THR A 196 29.37 1.51 -8.85
C THR A 196 30.65 1.73 -9.67
N GLN A 197 30.57 1.68 -11.00
CA GLN A 197 31.69 1.99 -11.88
C GLN A 197 32.18 3.44 -11.72
N ALA A 198 31.27 4.42 -11.62
CA ALA A 198 31.62 5.81 -11.39
C ALA A 198 32.35 6.00 -10.05
N LYS A 199 31.83 5.39 -8.96
CA LYS A 199 32.47 5.41 -7.63
C LYS A 199 33.86 4.77 -7.66
N GLN A 200 34.01 3.63 -8.34
CA GLN A 200 35.32 2.98 -8.48
C GLN A 200 36.31 3.83 -9.28
N ARG A 201 35.89 4.46 -10.37
CA ARG A 201 36.73 5.37 -11.17
C ARG A 201 37.20 6.57 -10.34
N LEU A 202 36.30 7.17 -9.57
CA LEU A 202 36.63 8.28 -8.67
C LEU A 202 37.63 7.84 -7.59
N SER A 203 37.40 6.69 -6.95
CA SER A 203 38.32 6.15 -5.94
C SER A 203 39.72 5.88 -6.52
N LYS A 204 39.79 5.24 -7.70
CA LYS A 204 41.07 4.97 -8.39
C LYS A 204 41.78 6.25 -8.79
N SER A 205 41.05 7.25 -9.31
CA SER A 205 41.61 8.56 -9.65
C SER A 205 42.19 9.27 -8.43
N LYS A 206 41.46 9.32 -7.31
CA LYS A 206 41.94 9.89 -6.04
C LYS A 206 43.21 9.19 -5.56
N LYS A 207 43.23 7.85 -5.57
CA LYS A 207 44.41 7.07 -5.17
C LYS A 207 45.61 7.29 -6.10
N ALA A 208 45.37 7.48 -7.40
CA ALA A 208 46.43 7.79 -8.35
C ALA A 208 47.03 9.20 -8.14
N LYS A 209 46.19 10.20 -7.86
CA LYS A 209 46.65 11.56 -7.51
C LYS A 209 47.49 11.55 -6.23
N ALA A 210 47.00 10.88 -5.18
CA ALA A 210 47.73 10.76 -3.92
C ALA A 210 49.11 10.07 -4.07
N ARG A 211 49.26 9.15 -5.03
CA ARG A 211 50.56 8.53 -5.35
C ARG A 211 51.49 9.42 -6.16
N ARG A 212 50.95 10.40 -6.88
CA ARG A 212 51.73 11.36 -7.68
C ARG A 212 52.20 12.55 -6.83
N GLU A 213 51.51 12.81 -5.73
CA GLU A 213 51.82 13.87 -4.76
C GLU A 213 52.76 13.41 -3.64
N GLN A 214 53.11 12.11 -3.57
CA GLN A 214 54.20 11.57 -2.74
C GLN A 214 55.46 11.38 -3.58
#